data_AF-A0A7K9HCJ8-F1
#
_entry.id   AF-A0A7K9HCJ8-F1
#
_cell.length_a   1.000
_cell.length_b   1.000
_cell.length_c   1.000
_cell.angle_alpha   90.00
_cell.angle_beta   90.00
_cell.angle_gamma   90.00
#
_symmetry.space_group_name_H-M   'P 1'
#
loop_
_entity.id
_entity.type
_entity.pdbx_description
1 polymer ?
#
loop_
_entity_poly.entity_id
_entity_poly.type
_entity_poly.pdbx_seq_one_letter_code
_entity_poly.pdbx_strand_id
1 'polypeptide(L)'
;RENNEMPCKHQGEDAFPETPGSFVHWVCHSTSAIFAIGVNDTYSFKPNKMLQVQLDVDLFQHVQPLPPQNLSVSLLRSGDFLLSWQAAAGSQGLASVLDYEVTYKRDWEPWEEARSLLLSSSTHWQLRQQELVPGSSYVARVRARPGRASGFSGPYSQWSVETSWQTPEGGLQPRNLQCLFNGADGLTCSWEVKRAITTSVLFGLFFRATPASEEEECSPVHEKALPHIPYVVQSCEIPVSNSSRQSQYHVSVRAKTQEKLIRAYKNIKVLPPANVSITAVENQEYELRWIKHTLRYNFIKQRYQVEYWENNKYQQVNLRKQ
;
A
#
# COMPACT_ATOMS: atom_id res chain seq x y z
N ARG A 1 -17.20 -58.00 -30.69
CA ARG A 1 -16.93 -57.99 -29.23
C ARG A 1 -18.28 -57.81 -28.57
N GLU A 2 -18.85 -58.88 -28.05
CA GLU A 2 -20.07 -58.78 -27.24
C GLU A 2 -19.70 -58.12 -25.90
N ASN A 3 -20.36 -57.01 -25.59
CA ASN A 3 -20.27 -56.38 -24.27
C ASN A 3 -21.17 -57.19 -23.33
N ASN A 4 -20.61 -58.23 -22.72
CA ASN A 4 -21.33 -58.99 -21.71
C ASN A 4 -21.24 -58.27 -20.37
N GLU A 5 -22.39 -57.93 -19.79
CA GLU A 5 -22.46 -57.32 -18.47
C GLU A 5 -22.01 -58.34 -17.42
N MET A 6 -21.01 -57.98 -16.61
CA MET A 6 -20.51 -58.83 -15.55
C MET A 6 -21.33 -58.60 -14.28
N PRO A 7 -22.04 -59.62 -13.76
CA PRO A 7 -22.81 -59.47 -12.54
C PRO A 7 -21.86 -59.34 -11.34
N CYS A 8 -21.94 -58.19 -10.68
CA CYS A 8 -21.22 -57.90 -9.45
C CYS A 8 -22.20 -57.83 -8.29
N LYS A 9 -21.84 -58.38 -7.13
CA LYS A 9 -22.64 -58.28 -5.91
C LYS A 9 -21.89 -57.49 -4.85
N HIS A 10 -22.64 -56.66 -4.13
CA HIS A 10 -22.14 -55.95 -2.96
C HIS A 10 -21.83 -56.98 -1.86
N GLN A 11 -20.61 -56.98 -1.34
CA GLN A 11 -20.26 -57.78 -0.18
C GLN A 11 -20.46 -56.91 1.07
N GLY A 12 -21.37 -57.31 1.96
CA GLY A 12 -21.63 -56.59 3.21
C GLY A 12 -20.38 -56.53 4.11
N GLU A 13 -20.32 -55.54 5.00
CA GLU A 13 -19.17 -55.14 5.83
C GLU A 13 -18.58 -56.23 6.76
N ASP A 14 -19.16 -57.42 6.83
CA ASP A 14 -18.77 -58.46 7.80
C ASP A 14 -17.52 -59.28 7.42
N ALA A 15 -16.76 -58.91 6.39
CA ALA A 15 -15.62 -59.71 5.92
C ALA A 15 -14.23 -59.16 6.28
N PHE A 16 -14.05 -57.86 6.58
CA PHE A 16 -12.73 -57.30 6.89
C PHE A 16 -12.83 -56.10 7.87
N PRO A 17 -12.34 -56.21 9.13
CA PRO A 17 -12.48 -55.14 10.13
C PRO A 17 -11.50 -53.96 10.00
N GLU A 18 -10.63 -53.95 8.98
CA GLU A 18 -9.49 -53.03 8.95
C GLU A 18 -9.31 -52.35 7.58
N THR A 19 -10.23 -51.49 7.18
CA THR A 19 -9.92 -50.42 6.22
C THR A 19 -10.54 -49.08 6.66
N PRO A 20 -9.74 -48.03 6.88
CA PRO A 20 -10.27 -46.71 7.20
C PRO A 20 -10.72 -46.01 5.90
N GLY A 21 -12.02 -45.75 5.79
CA GLY A 21 -12.62 -44.98 4.70
C GLY A 21 -13.61 -45.79 3.88
N SER A 22 -14.72 -45.17 3.51
CA SER A 22 -15.91 -45.72 2.83
C SER A 22 -15.65 -46.31 1.45
N PHE A 23 -14.93 -47.44 1.38
CA PHE A 23 -14.75 -48.22 0.18
C PHE A 23 -15.82 -49.30 0.10
N VAL A 24 -16.58 -49.30 -0.99
CA VAL A 24 -17.63 -50.27 -1.25
C VAL A 24 -17.02 -51.48 -1.95
N HIS A 25 -17.02 -52.65 -1.31
CA HIS A 25 -16.46 -53.87 -1.88
C HIS A 25 -17.48 -54.57 -2.79
N TRP A 26 -17.09 -54.77 -4.05
CA TRP A 26 -17.85 -55.51 -5.05
C TRP A 26 -17.09 -56.75 -5.48
N VAL A 27 -17.76 -57.89 -5.44
CA VAL A 27 -17.23 -59.16 -5.98
C VAL A 27 -17.96 -59.48 -7.26
N CYS A 28 -17.19 -59.63 -8.34
CA CYS A 28 -17.69 -59.90 -9.67
C CYS A 28 -17.17 -61.25 -10.14
N HIS A 29 -18.02 -62.04 -10.78
CA HIS A 29 -17.63 -63.34 -11.34
C HIS A 29 -17.86 -63.32 -12.85
N SER A 30 -16.84 -63.70 -13.61
CA SER A 30 -16.91 -63.93 -15.04
C SER A 30 -16.43 -65.34 -15.37
N THR A 31 -17.09 -65.99 -16.32
CA THR A 31 -16.70 -67.32 -16.81
C THR A 31 -16.20 -67.17 -18.24
N SER A 32 -14.98 -67.67 -18.49
CA SER A 32 -14.37 -67.70 -19.83
C SER A 32 -13.94 -69.13 -20.13
N ALA A 33 -14.10 -69.55 -21.38
CA ALA A 33 -13.75 -70.88 -21.84
C ALA A 33 -12.35 -70.95 -22.50
N ILE A 34 -11.69 -69.79 -22.70
CA ILE A 34 -10.46 -69.70 -23.49
C ILE A 34 -9.46 -68.82 -22.73
N PHE A 35 -8.33 -69.41 -22.36
CA PHE A 35 -7.19 -68.73 -21.76
C PHE A 35 -5.94 -69.05 -22.57
N ALA A 36 -5.29 -68.04 -23.14
CA ALA A 36 -4.07 -68.21 -23.94
C ALA A 36 -3.16 -66.99 -23.83
N ILE A 37 -1.86 -67.16 -24.15
CA ILE A 37 -0.78 -66.18 -23.97
C ILE A 37 -0.99 -64.87 -24.78
N GLY A 38 -2.01 -64.80 -25.66
CA GLY A 38 -2.39 -63.59 -26.40
C GLY A 38 -3.81 -63.07 -26.15
N VAL A 39 -4.54 -63.60 -25.16
CA VAL A 39 -5.91 -63.17 -24.86
C VAL A 39 -5.87 -62.18 -23.70
N ASN A 40 -6.29 -60.93 -23.98
CA ASN A 40 -6.40 -59.87 -22.99
C ASN A 40 -7.87 -59.52 -22.75
N ASP A 41 -8.32 -59.64 -21.51
CA ASP A 41 -9.63 -59.17 -21.05
C ASP A 41 -9.54 -57.72 -20.55
N THR A 42 -10.52 -56.89 -20.93
CA THR A 42 -10.60 -55.49 -20.50
C THR A 42 -11.95 -55.25 -19.86
N TYR A 43 -11.93 -54.87 -18.58
CA TYR A 43 -13.13 -54.56 -17.81
C TYR A 43 -13.27 -53.04 -17.66
N SER A 44 -14.49 -52.53 -17.81
CA SER A 44 -14.79 -51.11 -17.62
C SER A 44 -16.12 -50.94 -16.89
N PHE A 45 -16.21 -49.87 -16.11
CA PHE A 45 -17.46 -49.51 -15.43
C PHE A 45 -18.25 -48.58 -16.34
N LYS A 46 -19.51 -48.95 -16.61
CA LYS A 46 -20.45 -48.10 -17.32
C LYS A 46 -21.50 -47.59 -16.33
N PRO A 47 -21.62 -46.27 -16.12
CA PRO A 47 -22.66 -45.73 -15.25
C PRO A 47 -24.05 -45.98 -15.84
N ASN A 48 -25.03 -46.25 -14.97
CA ASN A 48 -26.42 -46.49 -15.37
C ASN A 48 -27.12 -45.24 -15.91
N LYS A 49 -26.58 -44.05 -15.61
CA LYS A 49 -27.09 -42.76 -16.10
C LYS A 49 -26.15 -42.24 -17.20
N MET A 50 -26.73 -41.72 -18.27
CA MET A 50 -26.00 -40.95 -19.27
C MET A 50 -25.53 -39.64 -18.64
N LEU A 51 -24.24 -39.56 -18.29
CA LEU A 51 -23.59 -38.36 -17.79
C LEU A 51 -22.93 -37.63 -18.95
N GLN A 52 -23.73 -36.88 -19.70
CA GLN A 52 -23.30 -36.17 -20.90
C GLN A 52 -23.78 -34.72 -20.88
N VAL A 53 -22.93 -33.82 -21.38
CA VAL A 53 -23.29 -32.44 -21.69
C VAL A 53 -22.86 -32.16 -23.14
N GLN A 54 -23.69 -31.41 -23.86
CA GLN A 54 -23.45 -30.99 -25.24
C GLN A 54 -23.70 -29.49 -25.33
N LEU A 55 -22.94 -28.80 -26.17
CA LEU A 55 -23.07 -27.36 -26.39
C LEU A 55 -22.78 -27.05 -27.86
N ASP A 56 -23.74 -26.40 -28.53
CA ASP A 56 -23.52 -25.82 -29.85
C ASP A 56 -22.85 -24.46 -29.70
N VAL A 57 -21.64 -24.32 -30.26
CA VAL A 57 -20.81 -23.13 -30.09
C VAL A 57 -20.84 -22.30 -31.37
N ASP A 58 -21.49 -21.14 -31.32
CA ASP A 58 -21.36 -20.10 -32.35
C ASP A 58 -20.00 -19.40 -32.19
N LEU A 59 -19.12 -19.60 -33.18
CA LEU A 59 -17.76 -19.05 -33.18
C LEU A 59 -17.73 -17.53 -33.10
N PHE A 60 -18.75 -16.84 -33.63
CA PHE A 60 -18.79 -15.37 -33.66
C PHE A 60 -19.38 -14.76 -32.37
N GLN A 61 -20.06 -15.57 -31.55
CA GLN A 61 -20.58 -15.16 -30.24
C GLN A 61 -19.71 -15.62 -29.07
N HIS A 62 -18.68 -16.43 -29.33
CA HIS A 62 -17.77 -16.97 -28.32
C HIS A 62 -16.30 -16.68 -28.66
N VAL A 63 -16.03 -15.44 -29.10
CA VAL A 63 -14.67 -15.00 -29.45
C VAL A 63 -13.93 -14.53 -28.21
N GLN A 64 -12.89 -15.27 -27.81
CA GLN A 64 -11.91 -14.79 -26.84
C GLN A 64 -10.63 -14.36 -27.59
N PRO A 65 -10.33 -13.05 -27.68
CA PRO A 65 -9.13 -12.58 -28.35
C PRO A 65 -7.86 -13.03 -27.64
N LEU A 66 -6.76 -13.08 -28.40
CA LEU A 66 -5.43 -13.26 -27.83
C LEU A 66 -4.98 -11.99 -27.07
N PRO A 67 -4.17 -12.13 -26.00
CA PRO A 67 -3.67 -10.99 -25.24
C PRO A 67 -2.83 -10.03 -26.09
N PRO A 68 -2.98 -8.70 -25.93
CA PRO A 68 -2.11 -7.72 -26.56
C PRO A 68 -0.63 -7.97 -26.26
N GLN A 69 0.23 -7.67 -27.23
CA GLN A 69 1.68 -7.90 -27.16
C GLN A 69 2.44 -6.58 -27.26
N ASN A 70 3.73 -6.60 -26.90
CA ASN A 70 4.65 -5.47 -27.05
C ASN A 70 4.16 -4.18 -26.36
N LEU A 71 3.56 -4.30 -25.17
CA LEU A 71 3.19 -3.15 -24.35
C LEU A 71 4.45 -2.39 -23.94
N SER A 72 4.56 -1.14 -24.37
CA SER A 72 5.69 -0.26 -24.10
C SER A 72 5.20 1.11 -23.67
N VAL A 73 6.03 1.79 -22.86
CA VAL A 73 5.76 3.14 -22.38
C VAL A 73 6.95 4.02 -22.75
N SER A 74 6.67 5.17 -23.36
CA SER A 74 7.68 6.15 -23.74
C SER A 74 7.31 7.55 -23.24
N LEU A 75 8.31 8.30 -22.78
CA LEU A 75 8.13 9.68 -22.33
C LEU A 75 8.15 10.62 -23.55
N LEU A 76 7.07 11.38 -23.73
CA LEU A 76 6.98 12.39 -24.79
C LEU A 76 7.70 13.67 -24.38
N ARG A 77 8.06 14.49 -25.38
CA ARG A 77 8.69 15.81 -25.14
C ARG A 77 7.80 16.77 -24.34
N SER A 78 6.49 16.55 -24.33
CA SER A 78 5.54 17.32 -23.53
C SER A 78 5.61 17.01 -22.03
N GLY A 79 6.25 15.89 -21.63
CA GLY A 79 6.21 15.35 -20.26
C GLY A 79 5.15 14.26 -20.06
N ASP A 80 4.26 14.05 -21.04
CA ASP A 80 3.26 12.99 -21.02
C ASP A 80 3.85 11.62 -21.35
N PHE A 81 3.10 10.57 -21.04
CA PHE A 81 3.50 9.19 -21.33
C PHE A 81 2.67 8.61 -22.47
N LEU A 82 3.34 8.03 -23.46
CA LEU A 82 2.71 7.28 -24.54
C LEU A 82 2.82 5.79 -24.26
N LEU A 83 1.68 5.17 -23.94
CA LEU A 83 1.53 3.73 -23.86
C LEU A 83 1.17 3.22 -25.26
N SER A 84 1.86 2.19 -25.74
CA SER A 84 1.60 1.59 -27.04
C SER A 84 1.73 0.08 -26.98
N TRP A 85 0.88 -0.62 -27.71
CA TRP A 85 0.87 -2.08 -27.79
C TRP A 85 0.53 -2.52 -29.21
N GLN A 86 0.57 -3.82 -29.44
CA GLN A 86 0.22 -4.45 -30.70
C GLN A 86 -0.84 -5.52 -30.46
N ALA A 87 -1.74 -5.69 -31.42
CA ALA A 87 -2.60 -6.85 -31.45
C ALA A 87 -1.74 -8.12 -31.58
N ALA A 88 -2.19 -9.23 -30.99
CA ALA A 88 -1.41 -10.47 -31.02
C ALA A 88 -1.17 -10.96 -32.45
N ALA A 89 0.00 -11.54 -32.70
CA ALA A 89 0.28 -12.24 -33.95
C ALA A 89 -0.78 -13.33 -34.18
N GLY A 90 -1.42 -13.34 -35.36
CA GLY A 90 -2.52 -14.25 -35.69
C GLY A 90 -3.92 -13.64 -35.60
N SER A 91 -4.08 -12.43 -35.05
CA SER A 91 -5.37 -11.70 -35.08
C SER A 91 -5.63 -10.94 -36.39
N GLN A 92 -5.08 -11.43 -37.51
CA GLN A 92 -5.22 -10.77 -38.82
C GLN A 92 -6.72 -10.69 -39.19
N GLY A 93 -7.23 -9.47 -39.37
CA GLY A 93 -8.66 -9.19 -39.65
C GLY A 93 -9.50 -8.76 -38.44
N LEU A 94 -9.10 -9.12 -37.21
CA LEU A 94 -9.82 -8.70 -35.98
C LEU A 94 -9.23 -7.45 -35.34
N ALA A 95 -7.97 -7.09 -35.61
CA ALA A 95 -7.28 -6.01 -34.92
C ALA A 95 -8.00 -4.64 -34.99
N SER A 96 -8.69 -4.34 -36.09
CA SER A 96 -9.45 -3.10 -36.29
C SER A 96 -10.81 -3.08 -35.60
N VAL A 97 -11.28 -4.22 -35.11
CA VAL A 97 -12.59 -4.40 -34.48
C VAL A 97 -12.50 -4.81 -33.00
N LEU A 98 -11.32 -4.70 -32.40
CA LEU A 98 -11.10 -4.93 -30.97
C LEU A 98 -11.17 -3.63 -30.17
N ASP A 99 -11.85 -3.68 -29.03
CA ASP A 99 -11.71 -2.69 -27.97
C ASP A 99 -10.60 -3.15 -27.01
N TYR A 100 -9.79 -2.21 -26.53
CA TYR A 100 -8.71 -2.46 -25.58
C TYR A 100 -9.01 -1.80 -24.25
N GLU A 101 -8.87 -2.55 -23.16
CA GLU A 101 -8.89 -2.01 -21.82
C GLU A 101 -7.46 -1.91 -21.30
N VAL A 102 -7.02 -0.68 -21.05
CA VAL A 102 -5.74 -0.37 -20.43
C VAL A 102 -5.98 -0.12 -18.95
N THR A 103 -5.25 -0.83 -18.10
CA THR A 103 -5.32 -0.62 -16.64
C THR A 103 -3.95 -0.28 -16.11
N TYR A 104 -3.88 0.70 -15.21
CA TYR A 104 -2.63 1.14 -14.61
C TYR A 104 -2.82 1.54 -13.15
N LYS A 105 -1.77 1.36 -12.38
CA LYS A 105 -1.71 1.67 -10.96
C LYS A 105 -0.28 1.96 -10.54
N ARG A 106 -0.09 2.50 -9.35
CA ARG A 106 1.23 2.50 -8.72
C ARG A 106 1.62 1.09 -8.36
N ASP A 107 2.91 0.80 -8.39
CA ASP A 107 3.46 -0.54 -8.14
C ASP A 107 2.93 -1.17 -6.84
N TRP A 108 2.82 -0.36 -5.78
CA TRP A 108 2.36 -0.76 -4.46
C TRP A 108 0.84 -0.85 -4.29
N GLU A 109 0.05 -0.26 -5.19
CA GLU A 109 -1.42 -0.28 -5.10
C GLU A 109 -1.97 -1.66 -5.47
N PRO A 110 -3.13 -2.07 -4.93
CA PRO A 110 -3.83 -3.26 -5.40
C PRO A 110 -4.43 -3.02 -6.81
N TRP A 111 -4.68 -4.09 -7.56
CA TRP A 111 -5.26 -3.98 -8.90
C TRP A 111 -6.75 -3.62 -8.89
N GLU A 112 -7.42 -3.83 -7.76
CA GLU A 112 -8.82 -3.50 -7.50
C GLU A 112 -9.06 -1.99 -7.48
N GLU A 113 -8.04 -1.21 -7.12
CA GLU A 113 -8.06 0.26 -7.09
C GLU A 113 -7.42 0.88 -8.35
N ALA A 114 -7.00 0.05 -9.31
CA ALA A 114 -6.36 0.51 -10.53
C ALA A 114 -7.31 1.36 -11.38
N ARG A 115 -6.72 2.32 -12.11
CA ARG A 115 -7.44 3.11 -13.09
C ARG A 115 -7.53 2.35 -14.40
N SER A 116 -8.71 2.31 -14.98
CA SER A 116 -9.00 1.60 -16.23
C SER A 116 -9.53 2.56 -17.28
N LEU A 117 -9.10 2.37 -18.52
CA LEU A 117 -9.57 3.11 -19.69
C LEU A 117 -9.91 2.12 -20.81
N LEU A 118 -11.11 2.27 -21.37
CA LEU A 118 -11.54 1.52 -22.54
C LEU A 118 -11.32 2.36 -23.81
N LEU A 119 -10.64 1.78 -24.79
CA LEU A 119 -10.26 2.40 -26.04
C LEU A 119 -10.78 1.57 -27.21
N SER A 120 -11.50 2.19 -28.13
CA SER A 120 -12.03 1.50 -29.31
C SER A 120 -11.06 1.55 -30.47
N SER A 121 -10.63 0.39 -30.95
CA SER A 121 -9.74 0.21 -32.11
C SER A 121 -8.42 0.99 -32.07
N SER A 122 -8.02 1.51 -30.91
CA SER A 122 -6.73 2.20 -30.71
C SER A 122 -5.73 1.27 -30.05
N THR A 123 -4.49 1.30 -30.54
CA THR A 123 -3.36 0.53 -29.99
C THR A 123 -2.36 1.39 -29.23
N HIS A 124 -2.74 2.63 -28.95
CA HIS A 124 -1.94 3.55 -28.16
C HIS A 124 -2.83 4.47 -27.33
N TRP A 125 -2.23 5.02 -26.27
CA TRP A 125 -2.88 5.95 -25.37
C TRP A 125 -1.86 6.93 -24.79
N GLN A 126 -2.22 8.21 -24.82
CA GLN A 126 -1.44 9.27 -24.19
C GLN A 126 -2.02 9.57 -22.81
N LEU A 127 -1.22 9.24 -21.79
CA LEU A 127 -1.49 9.46 -20.38
C LEU A 127 -0.84 10.77 -19.95
N ARG A 128 -1.65 11.69 -19.42
CA ARG A 128 -1.16 13.04 -19.10
C ARG A 128 -0.35 13.02 -17.81
N GLN A 129 0.71 13.82 -17.76
CA GLN A 129 1.55 13.90 -16.56
C GLN A 129 0.76 14.33 -15.30
N GLN A 130 -0.24 15.19 -15.45
CA GLN A 130 -1.05 15.69 -14.32
C GLN A 130 -1.94 14.61 -13.69
N GLU A 131 -2.19 13.51 -14.40
CA GLU A 131 -2.98 12.38 -13.88
C GLU A 131 -2.15 11.45 -13.00
N LEU A 132 -0.82 11.63 -13.00
CA LEU A 132 0.14 10.79 -12.29
C LEU A 132 0.78 11.52 -11.12
N VAL A 133 1.12 10.74 -10.10
CA VAL A 133 1.88 11.23 -8.96
C VAL A 133 3.36 11.28 -9.35
N PRO A 134 4.06 12.44 -9.27
CA PRO A 134 5.48 12.54 -9.59
C PRO A 134 6.35 11.63 -8.71
N GLY A 135 7.55 11.25 -9.14
CA GLY A 135 8.48 10.38 -8.40
C GLY A 135 7.85 9.09 -7.89
N SER A 136 6.99 8.47 -8.71
CA SER A 136 6.30 7.21 -8.38
C SER A 136 6.55 6.18 -9.48
N SER A 137 6.61 4.92 -9.08
CA SER A 137 6.66 3.79 -10.01
C SER A 137 5.25 3.34 -10.33
N TYR A 138 4.96 3.19 -11.62
CA TYR A 138 3.68 2.73 -12.14
C TYR A 138 3.85 1.43 -12.91
N VAL A 139 2.78 0.64 -12.95
CA VAL A 139 2.67 -0.56 -13.76
C VAL A 139 1.37 -0.51 -14.55
N ALA A 140 1.40 -0.97 -15.79
CA ALA A 140 0.22 -1.07 -16.65
C ALA A 140 0.13 -2.45 -17.32
N ARG A 141 -1.11 -2.83 -17.64
CA ARG A 141 -1.44 -4.02 -18.42
C ARG A 141 -2.65 -3.73 -19.32
N VAL A 142 -2.71 -4.41 -20.45
CA VAL A 142 -3.76 -4.21 -21.46
C VAL A 142 -4.41 -5.55 -21.78
N ARG A 143 -5.72 -5.56 -21.97
CA ARG A 143 -6.44 -6.72 -22.52
C ARG A 143 -7.40 -6.28 -23.62
N ALA A 144 -7.74 -7.20 -24.52
CA ALA A 144 -8.61 -6.93 -25.65
C ALA A 144 -9.96 -7.63 -25.48
N ARG A 145 -11.00 -7.09 -26.09
CA ARG A 145 -12.29 -7.76 -26.28
C ARG A 145 -12.86 -7.43 -27.66
N PRO A 146 -13.78 -8.25 -28.18
CA PRO A 146 -14.54 -7.87 -29.37
C PRO A 146 -15.21 -6.51 -29.18
N GLY A 147 -15.04 -5.62 -30.14
CA GLY A 147 -15.59 -4.27 -30.09
C GLY A 147 -17.11 -4.30 -30.10
N ARG A 148 -17.75 -3.36 -29.38
CA ARG A 148 -19.22 -3.35 -29.24
C ARG A 148 -19.97 -3.29 -30.57
N ALA A 149 -19.38 -2.66 -31.59
CA ALA A 149 -19.96 -2.52 -32.93
C ALA A 149 -19.44 -3.55 -33.95
N SER A 150 -18.66 -4.55 -33.50
CA SER A 150 -17.97 -5.48 -34.41
C SER A 150 -18.85 -6.62 -34.94
N GLY A 151 -20.03 -6.84 -34.36
CA GLY A 151 -20.87 -8.01 -34.62
C GLY A 151 -20.37 -9.30 -33.96
N PHE A 152 -19.18 -9.28 -33.36
CA PHE A 152 -18.62 -10.37 -32.56
C PHE A 152 -18.90 -10.13 -31.07
N SER A 153 -19.08 -11.22 -30.33
CA SER A 153 -19.20 -11.15 -28.86
C SER A 153 -18.33 -12.22 -28.19
N GLY A 154 -18.05 -11.99 -26.92
CA GLY A 154 -17.20 -12.87 -26.13
C GLY A 154 -16.51 -12.15 -24.98
N PRO A 155 -15.78 -12.91 -24.14
CA PRO A 155 -15.08 -12.38 -22.98
C PRO A 155 -13.83 -11.60 -23.37
N TYR A 156 -13.23 -10.93 -22.38
CA TYR A 156 -11.90 -10.35 -22.54
C TYR A 156 -10.83 -11.43 -22.74
N SER A 157 -9.75 -11.06 -23.42
CA SER A 157 -8.50 -11.80 -23.41
C SER A 157 -7.90 -11.88 -22.01
N GLN A 158 -6.91 -12.75 -21.83
CA GLN A 158 -5.98 -12.60 -20.70
C GLN A 158 -5.25 -11.25 -20.80
N TRP A 159 -4.70 -10.79 -19.69
CA TRP A 159 -3.89 -9.57 -19.65
C TRP A 159 -2.59 -9.74 -20.43
N SER A 160 -2.10 -8.66 -21.02
CA SER A 160 -0.75 -8.56 -21.53
C SER A 160 0.27 -8.73 -20.40
N VAL A 161 1.53 -8.96 -20.78
CA VAL A 161 2.65 -8.79 -19.85
C VAL A 161 2.63 -7.36 -19.31
N GLU A 162 2.88 -7.23 -18.01
CA GLU A 162 2.91 -5.96 -17.31
C GLU A 162 4.15 -5.15 -17.70
N THR A 163 3.97 -3.84 -17.89
CA THR A 163 5.08 -2.92 -18.19
C THR A 163 5.12 -1.82 -17.13
N SER A 164 6.30 -1.59 -16.56
CA SER A 164 6.54 -0.58 -15.54
C SER A 164 7.25 0.65 -16.09
N TRP A 165 6.95 1.82 -15.53
CA TRP A 165 7.68 3.07 -15.77
C TRP A 165 7.73 3.92 -14.51
N GLN A 166 8.63 4.91 -14.51
CA GLN A 166 8.75 5.87 -13.41
C GLN A 166 8.38 7.27 -13.89
N THR A 167 7.66 8.01 -13.05
CA THR A 167 7.40 9.43 -13.27
C THR A 167 8.60 10.28 -12.83
N PRO A 168 8.87 11.44 -13.47
CA PRO A 168 9.96 12.32 -13.07
C PRO A 168 9.86 12.70 -11.60
N GLU A 169 11.02 12.86 -10.96
CA GLU A 169 11.09 13.23 -9.54
C GLU A 169 10.25 14.48 -9.23
N GLY A 170 9.43 14.37 -8.18
CA GLY A 170 8.70 15.49 -7.64
C GLY A 170 9.55 16.33 -6.70
N GLY A 171 9.16 17.60 -6.52
CA GLY A 171 9.72 18.46 -5.48
C GLY A 171 9.45 17.95 -4.05
N LEU A 172 9.79 18.77 -3.07
CA LEU A 172 9.55 18.48 -1.64
C LEU A 172 8.10 18.79 -1.20
N GLN A 173 7.26 19.24 -2.12
CA GLN A 173 5.89 19.62 -1.82
C GLN A 173 5.03 18.38 -1.53
N PRO A 174 4.06 18.49 -0.60
CA PRO A 174 3.01 17.49 -0.46
C PRO A 174 2.29 17.27 -1.79
N ARG A 175 1.82 16.05 -2.01
CA ARG A 175 1.21 15.66 -3.28
C ARG A 175 0.05 14.70 -3.07
N ASN A 176 -0.66 14.42 -4.16
CA ASN A 176 -1.80 13.52 -4.19
C ASN A 176 -2.85 13.88 -3.10
N LEU A 177 -3.12 15.18 -2.92
CA LEU A 177 -4.16 15.64 -2.01
C LEU A 177 -5.51 15.24 -2.56
N GLN A 178 -6.21 14.35 -1.84
CA GLN A 178 -7.54 13.88 -2.19
C GLN A 178 -8.46 14.01 -0.98
N CYS A 179 -9.68 14.49 -1.20
CA CYS A 179 -10.69 14.61 -0.17
C CYS A 179 -11.97 13.92 -0.61
N LEU A 180 -12.53 13.08 0.27
CA LEU A 180 -13.73 12.29 0.03
C LEU A 180 -14.75 12.61 1.12
N PHE A 181 -15.91 13.12 0.71
CA PHE A 181 -17.04 13.38 1.61
C PHE A 181 -17.87 12.10 1.75
N ASN A 182 -18.14 11.70 3.00
CA ASN A 182 -18.91 10.48 3.30
C ASN A 182 -20.43 10.63 3.03
N GLY A 183 -20.91 11.81 2.66
CA GLY A 183 -22.33 12.08 2.42
C GLY A 183 -23.12 12.44 3.68
N ALA A 184 -22.49 12.40 4.85
CA ALA A 184 -23.11 12.67 6.14
C ALA A 184 -22.44 13.88 6.80
N ASP A 185 -21.31 13.64 7.46
CA ASP A 185 -20.70 14.54 8.44
C ASP A 185 -19.17 14.55 8.41
N GLY A 186 -18.54 13.80 7.52
CA GLY A 186 -17.09 13.59 7.49
C GLY A 186 -16.49 13.82 6.11
N LEU A 187 -15.58 14.79 6.01
CA LEU A 187 -14.73 14.99 4.83
C LEU A 187 -13.34 14.47 5.14
N THR A 188 -13.01 13.26 4.66
CA THR A 188 -11.70 12.65 4.86
C THR A 188 -10.75 13.11 3.78
N CYS A 189 -9.67 13.80 4.16
CA CYS A 189 -8.61 14.21 3.26
C CYS A 189 -7.33 13.40 3.51
N SER A 190 -6.63 13.03 2.44
CA SER A 190 -5.35 12.33 2.48
C SER A 190 -4.34 12.96 1.53
N TRP A 191 -3.07 12.90 1.89
CA TRP A 191 -1.96 13.43 1.10
C TRP A 191 -0.68 12.63 1.35
N GLU A 192 0.31 12.82 0.48
CA GLU A 192 1.59 12.13 0.54
C GLU A 192 2.75 13.09 0.72
N VAL A 193 3.71 12.69 1.56
CA VAL A 193 4.95 13.42 1.84
C VAL A 193 6.15 12.50 1.72
N LYS A 194 7.31 13.04 1.29
CA LYS A 194 8.57 12.28 1.24
C LYS A 194 8.95 11.85 2.66
N ARG A 195 9.24 10.56 2.86
CA ARG A 195 9.63 10.04 4.19
C ARG A 195 10.87 10.75 4.74
N ALA A 196 11.80 11.14 3.86
CA ALA A 196 13.02 11.83 4.26
C ALA A 196 12.80 13.22 4.87
N ILE A 197 11.64 13.87 4.65
CA ILE A 197 11.34 15.20 5.20
C ILE A 197 10.45 15.18 6.44
N THR A 198 9.74 14.07 6.70
CA THR A 198 8.82 13.99 7.85
C THR A 198 9.55 14.02 9.20
N THR A 199 10.85 13.75 9.23
CA THR A 199 11.69 13.88 10.43
C THR A 199 11.98 15.32 10.83
N SER A 200 11.88 16.25 9.88
CA SER A 200 12.30 17.65 10.06
C SER A 200 11.15 18.64 9.90
N VAL A 201 10.13 18.28 9.11
CA VAL A 201 8.99 19.14 8.79
C VAL A 201 7.70 18.38 9.09
N LEU A 202 6.88 18.96 9.95
CA LEU A 202 5.51 18.50 10.18
C LEU A 202 4.59 19.19 9.17
N PHE A 203 3.69 18.44 8.57
CA PHE A 203 2.66 19.00 7.69
C PHE A 203 1.32 18.98 8.42
N GLY A 204 0.58 20.07 8.29
CA GLY A 204 -0.79 20.20 8.76
C GLY A 204 -1.73 20.40 7.58
N LEU A 205 -2.97 19.94 7.75
CA LEU A 205 -4.06 20.21 6.82
C LEU A 205 -4.89 21.37 7.36
N PHE A 206 -5.09 22.37 6.53
CA PHE A 206 -5.82 23.60 6.86
C PHE A 206 -6.98 23.75 5.91
N PHE A 207 -8.14 24.14 6.43
CA PHE A 207 -9.35 24.26 5.63
C PHE A 207 -10.14 25.52 5.94
N ARG A 208 -10.92 25.96 4.96
CA ARG A 208 -11.91 27.03 5.08
C ARG A 208 -13.24 26.54 4.53
N ALA A 209 -14.31 26.72 5.29
CA ALA A 209 -15.66 26.38 4.86
C ALA A 209 -16.24 27.39 3.86
N THR A 210 -15.78 28.65 3.89
CA THR A 210 -16.11 29.67 2.88
C THR A 210 -14.91 30.60 2.65
N PRO A 211 -14.83 31.35 1.54
CA PRO A 211 -13.74 32.31 1.32
C PRO A 211 -13.61 33.37 2.43
N ALA A 212 -14.69 33.64 3.15
CA ALA A 212 -14.76 34.62 4.24
C ALA A 212 -14.56 34.02 5.64
N SER A 213 -14.52 32.69 5.78
CA SER A 213 -14.31 32.05 7.09
C SER A 213 -12.84 32.13 7.49
N GLU A 214 -12.61 32.13 8.80
CA GLU A 214 -11.28 31.87 9.33
C GLU A 214 -10.80 30.48 8.91
N GLU A 215 -9.48 30.33 8.88
CA GLU A 215 -8.83 29.09 8.48
C GLU A 215 -8.60 28.22 9.70
N GLU A 216 -9.07 26.99 9.65
CA GLU A 216 -8.99 26.03 10.73
C GLU A 216 -7.93 24.96 10.42
N GLU A 217 -7.31 24.42 11.47
CA GLU A 217 -6.37 23.30 11.37
C GLU A 217 -7.09 21.98 11.70
N CYS A 218 -7.02 21.01 10.79
CA CYS A 218 -7.57 19.68 11.01
C CYS A 218 -6.68 18.87 11.97
N SER A 219 -7.28 18.26 12.99
CA SER A 219 -6.58 17.40 13.94
C SER A 219 -7.50 16.29 14.48
N PRO A 220 -7.00 15.07 14.76
CA PRO A 220 -5.60 14.65 14.63
C PRO A 220 -5.23 14.24 13.19
N VAL A 221 -3.94 14.39 12.85
CA VAL A 221 -3.39 13.85 11.60
C VAL A 221 -2.93 12.42 11.84
N HIS A 222 -3.47 11.49 11.08
CA HIS A 222 -3.07 10.09 11.07
C HIS A 222 -1.97 9.86 10.03
N GLU A 223 -1.07 8.93 10.31
CA GLU A 223 0.06 8.61 9.45
C GLU A 223 0.11 7.10 9.17
N LYS A 224 0.26 6.75 7.89
CA LYS A 224 0.42 5.38 7.41
C LYS A 224 1.66 5.27 6.55
N ALA A 225 2.69 4.61 7.08
CA ALA A 225 3.89 4.26 6.34
C ALA A 225 3.69 2.93 5.62
N LEU A 226 3.92 2.91 4.31
CA LEU A 226 3.91 1.68 3.51
C LEU A 226 5.35 1.15 3.36
N PRO A 227 5.58 -0.18 3.47
CA PRO A 227 6.91 -0.77 3.31
C PRO A 227 7.47 -0.49 1.91
N HIS A 228 8.77 -0.21 1.81
CA HIS A 228 9.49 0.01 0.53
C HIS A 228 9.03 1.21 -0.31
N ILE A 229 8.14 2.06 0.21
CA ILE A 229 7.75 3.31 -0.44
C ILE A 229 8.49 4.49 0.19
N PRO A 230 9.14 5.36 -0.61
CA PRO A 230 9.83 6.56 -0.13
C PRO A 230 8.88 7.68 0.33
N TYR A 231 7.59 7.38 0.46
CA TYR A 231 6.52 8.29 0.83
C TYR A 231 5.73 7.75 2.02
N VAL A 232 5.12 8.68 2.74
CA VAL A 232 4.24 8.42 3.85
C VAL A 232 2.90 9.07 3.54
N VAL A 233 1.81 8.32 3.75
CA VAL A 233 0.45 8.82 3.57
C VAL A 233 0.00 9.42 4.89
N GLN A 234 -0.46 10.65 4.86
CA GLN A 234 -1.06 11.33 6.01
C GLN A 234 -2.53 11.64 5.70
N SER A 235 -3.38 11.57 6.71
CA SER A 235 -4.82 11.81 6.55
C SER A 235 -5.43 12.52 7.76
N CYS A 236 -6.47 13.30 7.52
CA CYS A 236 -7.25 13.97 8.55
C CYS A 236 -8.73 14.06 8.15
N GLU A 237 -9.62 13.95 9.11
CA GLU A 237 -11.06 14.02 8.91
C GLU A 237 -11.60 15.37 9.40
N ILE A 238 -12.21 16.12 8.48
CA ILE A 238 -12.85 17.40 8.79
C ILE A 238 -14.34 17.14 9.11
N PRO A 239 -14.84 17.58 10.27
CA PRO A 239 -16.25 17.49 10.58
C PRO A 239 -17.08 18.48 9.74
N VAL A 240 -18.14 18.00 9.11
CA VAL A 240 -19.06 18.76 8.25
C VAL A 240 -20.42 18.80 8.91
N SER A 241 -20.84 19.97 9.40
CA SER A 241 -22.08 20.11 10.17
C SER A 241 -23.29 20.56 9.33
N ASN A 242 -23.09 21.21 8.17
CA ASN A 242 -24.20 21.68 7.32
C ASN A 242 -23.86 21.63 5.82
N SER A 243 -23.82 20.42 5.26
CA SER A 243 -23.54 20.19 3.83
C SER A 243 -24.49 20.93 2.88
N SER A 244 -25.73 21.19 3.30
CA SER A 244 -26.74 21.91 2.51
C SER A 244 -26.44 23.40 2.34
N ARG A 245 -25.70 24.02 3.28
CA ARG A 245 -25.28 25.44 3.20
C ARG A 245 -23.80 25.61 2.86
N GLN A 246 -23.00 24.56 3.05
CA GLN A 246 -21.54 24.54 2.86
C GLN A 246 -21.17 23.41 1.90
N SER A 247 -21.31 23.68 0.61
CA SER A 247 -21.02 22.71 -0.44
C SER A 247 -19.56 22.75 -0.92
N GLN A 248 -18.79 23.77 -0.53
CA GLN A 248 -17.43 23.98 -1.02
C GLN A 248 -16.46 24.29 0.11
N TYR A 249 -15.47 23.40 0.29
CA TYR A 249 -14.35 23.61 1.21
C TYR A 249 -13.09 23.95 0.41
N HIS A 250 -12.32 24.91 0.89
CA HIS A 250 -10.95 25.12 0.43
C HIS A 250 -10.00 24.39 1.38
N VAL A 251 -9.24 23.44 0.87
CA VAL A 251 -8.31 22.62 1.67
C VAL A 251 -6.89 22.84 1.16
N SER A 252 -5.94 23.02 2.08
CA SER A 252 -4.54 23.19 1.77
C SER A 252 -3.66 22.39 2.75
N VAL A 253 -2.58 21.83 2.24
CA VAL A 253 -1.56 21.16 3.06
C VAL A 253 -0.30 21.99 3.04
N ARG A 254 0.23 22.33 4.21
CA ARG A 254 1.44 23.14 4.36
C ARG A 254 2.25 22.73 5.58
N ALA A 255 3.52 23.13 5.58
CA ALA A 255 4.38 22.94 6.73
C ALA A 255 3.81 23.68 7.95
N LYS A 256 3.73 22.97 9.08
CA LYS A 256 3.32 23.50 10.36
C LYS A 256 4.51 24.18 11.04
N THR A 257 4.32 25.42 11.46
CA THR A 257 5.29 26.11 12.32
C THR A 257 5.24 25.48 13.71
N GLN A 258 6.32 24.79 14.11
CA GLN A 258 6.48 24.29 15.47
C GLN A 258 7.18 25.35 16.31
N GLU A 259 6.49 25.83 17.34
CA GLU A 259 7.04 26.81 18.27
C GLU A 259 7.27 26.17 19.63
N LYS A 260 8.49 26.35 20.16
CA LYS A 260 8.82 25.98 21.53
C LYS A 260 8.97 27.24 22.37
N LEU A 261 8.03 27.46 23.28
CA LEU A 261 8.13 28.56 24.24
C LEU A 261 9.26 28.29 25.23
N ILE A 262 10.40 28.96 25.03
CA ILE A 262 11.52 28.92 25.98
C ILE A 262 11.40 30.12 26.93
N ARG A 263 10.96 29.86 28.15
CA ARG A 263 10.96 30.87 29.22
C ARG A 263 12.38 31.03 29.75
N ALA A 264 13.08 32.10 29.34
CA ALA A 264 14.48 32.33 29.69
C ALA A 264 14.75 32.25 31.21
N TYR A 265 13.86 32.79 32.04
CA TYR A 265 13.99 32.77 33.51
C TYR A 265 13.95 31.36 34.13
N LYS A 266 13.45 30.35 33.40
CA LYS A 266 13.47 28.94 33.82
C LYS A 266 14.62 28.14 33.22
N ASN A 267 15.38 28.72 32.28
CA ASN A 267 16.42 28.03 31.50
C ASN A 267 17.78 28.74 31.68
N ILE A 268 18.08 29.18 32.90
CA ILE A 268 19.33 29.87 33.22
C ILE A 268 20.42 28.82 33.48
N LYS A 269 21.46 28.80 32.66
CA LYS A 269 22.69 28.04 32.93
C LYS A 269 23.77 29.00 33.43
N VAL A 270 24.03 28.98 34.73
CA VAL A 270 25.13 29.77 35.32
C VAL A 270 26.48 29.13 34.97
N LEU A 271 27.49 29.96 34.78
CA LEU A 271 28.87 29.49 34.62
C LEU A 271 29.37 28.87 35.93
N PRO A 272 30.27 27.87 35.87
CA PRO A 272 30.85 27.29 37.08
C PRO A 272 31.60 28.38 37.89
N PRO A 273 31.59 28.31 39.23
CA PRO A 273 32.32 29.25 40.09
C PRO A 273 33.80 29.31 39.71
N ALA A 274 34.37 30.51 39.67
CA ALA A 274 35.76 30.70 39.30
C ALA A 274 36.69 30.59 40.53
N ASN A 275 37.94 30.22 40.29
CA ASN A 275 39.03 30.22 41.28
C ASN A 275 38.66 29.50 42.60
N VAL A 276 38.13 28.28 42.47
CA VAL A 276 37.90 27.42 43.63
C VAL A 276 39.25 27.09 44.26
N SER A 277 39.47 27.52 45.50
CA SER A 277 40.73 27.37 46.23
C SER A 277 40.46 26.99 47.67
N ILE A 278 41.42 26.27 48.26
CA ILE A 278 41.36 25.83 49.65
C ILE A 278 42.52 26.46 50.40
N THR A 279 42.24 27.09 51.53
CA THR A 279 43.24 27.65 52.44
C THR A 279 43.13 27.00 53.80
N ALA A 280 44.26 26.57 54.38
CA ALA A 280 44.30 26.07 55.75
C ALA A 280 44.35 27.26 56.71
N VAL A 281 43.43 27.30 57.67
CA VAL A 281 43.36 28.33 58.70
C VAL A 281 44.10 27.85 59.95
N GLU A 282 44.75 28.75 60.69
CA GLU A 282 45.33 28.43 62.00
C GLU A 282 44.20 27.85 62.89
N ASN A 283 44.35 26.59 63.33
CA ASN A 283 43.39 25.71 64.04
C ASN A 283 42.86 24.48 63.27
N GLN A 284 43.57 23.95 62.26
CA GLN A 284 43.19 22.70 61.53
C GLN A 284 41.86 22.79 60.75
N GLU A 285 41.32 23.99 60.53
CA GLU A 285 40.14 24.19 59.70
C GLU A 285 40.55 24.48 58.25
N TYR A 286 39.78 23.94 57.29
CA TYR A 286 39.96 24.22 55.87
C TYR A 286 38.86 25.17 55.40
N GLU A 287 39.26 26.28 54.77
CA GLU A 287 38.34 27.23 54.18
C GLU A 287 38.31 27.07 52.65
N LEU A 288 37.15 26.71 52.11
CA LEU A 288 36.89 26.66 50.68
C LEU A 288 36.38 28.01 50.18
N ARG A 289 37.09 28.60 49.23
CA ARG A 289 36.76 29.90 48.63
C ARG A 289 36.50 29.75 47.15
N TRP A 290 35.51 30.47 46.64
CA TRP A 290 35.25 30.59 45.20
C TRP A 290 34.75 31.99 44.87
N ILE A 291 34.95 32.39 43.62
CA ILE A 291 34.47 33.66 43.09
C ILE A 291 33.11 33.40 42.43
N LYS A 292 32.08 34.07 42.96
CA LYS A 292 30.75 34.10 42.33
C LYS A 292 30.77 34.96 41.07
N HIS A 293 30.02 34.55 40.05
CA HIS A 293 29.80 35.39 38.87
C HIS A 293 28.80 36.49 39.19
N THR A 294 29.10 37.72 38.78
CA THR A 294 28.20 38.86 38.94
C THR A 294 27.10 38.77 37.87
N LEU A 295 25.88 38.45 38.30
CA LEU A 295 24.72 38.50 37.40
C LEU A 295 24.21 39.93 37.29
N ARG A 296 23.73 40.31 36.09
CA ARG A 296 23.20 41.66 35.81
C ARG A 296 22.05 42.07 36.75
N TYR A 297 21.29 41.10 37.24
CA TYR A 297 20.15 41.31 38.12
C TYR A 297 20.46 40.74 39.51
N ASN A 298 20.51 41.61 40.50
CA ASN A 298 20.85 41.29 41.89
C ASN A 298 19.79 40.45 42.63
N PHE A 299 18.54 40.45 42.16
CA PHE A 299 17.47 39.63 42.74
C PHE A 299 17.58 38.14 42.38
N ILE A 300 18.44 37.77 41.41
CA ILE A 300 18.70 36.37 41.08
C ILE A 300 19.66 35.80 42.12
N LYS A 301 19.10 35.06 43.08
CA LYS A 301 19.88 34.40 44.14
C LYS A 301 20.63 33.20 43.59
N GLN A 302 21.94 33.14 43.86
CA GLN A 302 22.79 32.00 43.52
C GLN A 302 22.93 31.09 44.73
N ARG A 303 22.74 29.78 44.55
CA ARG A 303 23.01 28.75 45.55
C ARG A 303 24.16 27.89 45.07
N TYR A 304 24.97 27.40 46.00
CA TYR A 304 26.14 26.61 45.69
C TYR A 304 26.01 25.23 46.32
N GLN A 305 26.33 24.21 45.54
CA GLN A 305 26.50 22.85 46.00
C GLN A 305 28.00 22.56 46.01
N VAL A 306 28.49 22.10 47.16
CA VAL A 306 29.90 21.77 47.36
C VAL A 306 29.97 20.28 47.67
N GLU A 307 30.83 19.59 46.93
CA GLU A 307 31.12 18.16 47.13
C GLU A 307 32.62 18.01 47.36
N TYR A 308 32.98 17.20 48.36
CA TYR A 308 34.37 16.87 48.68
C TYR A 308 34.44 15.39 49.10
N TRP A 309 35.61 14.77 48.92
CA TRP A 309 35.84 13.37 49.24
C TRP A 309 37.29 13.14 49.67
N GLU A 310 37.50 12.12 50.50
CA GLU A 310 38.84 11.61 50.80
C GLU A 310 39.35 10.83 49.59
N ASN A 311 40.55 11.14 49.12
CA ASN A 311 41.12 10.46 47.97
C ASN A 311 41.26 8.95 48.30
N ASN A 312 40.73 8.08 47.43
CA ASN A 312 40.60 6.62 47.61
C ASN A 312 39.50 6.08 48.56
N LYS A 313 38.51 6.89 49.00
CA LYS A 313 37.27 6.37 49.62
C LYS A 313 36.02 7.07 49.07
N TYR A 314 35.21 6.33 48.31
CA TYR A 314 33.93 6.80 47.76
C TYR A 314 32.82 6.81 48.83
N GLN A 315 32.88 7.74 49.78
CA GLN A 315 31.71 8.08 50.61
C GLN A 315 31.43 9.59 50.53
N GLN A 316 30.26 9.92 49.99
CA GLN A 316 29.84 11.28 49.65
C GLN A 316 29.31 12.00 50.89
N VAL A 317 29.89 13.15 51.24
CA VAL A 317 29.36 14.04 52.28
C VAL A 317 28.85 15.32 51.60
N ASN A 318 27.53 15.52 51.61
CA ASN A 318 26.87 16.66 50.97
C ASN A 318 26.66 17.80 51.96
N LEU A 319 27.25 18.97 51.70
CA LEU A 319 26.97 20.20 52.44
C LEU A 319 26.23 21.19 51.52
N ARG A 320 25.02 21.59 51.91
CA ARG A 320 24.24 22.63 51.22
C ARG A 320 24.38 23.96 51.98
N LYS A 321 24.94 24.98 51.33
CA LYS A 321 24.96 26.36 51.83
C LYS A 321 23.97 27.19 51.00
N GLN A 322 22.99 27.81 51.68
CA GLN A 322 21.96 28.65 51.05
C GLN A 322 22.48 30.03 50.68
#